data_AF-A0A6N9ESA8-F1
#
_entry.id   AF-A0A6N9ESA8-F1
#
_cell.length_a   1.000
_cell.length_b   1.000
_cell.length_c   1.000
_cell.angle_alpha   90.00
_cell.angle_beta   90.00
_cell.angle_gamma   90.00
#
_symmetry.space_group_name_H-M   'P 1'
#
loop_
_entity.id
_entity.type
_entity.pdbx_description
1 polymer ?
#
loop_
_entity_poly.entity_id
_entity_poly.type
_entity_poly.pdbx_seq_one_letter_code
_entity_poly.pdbx_strand_id
1 'polypeptide(L)'
;MIVEAAGSFIDRSHPTEGSAQVLGDGSGQRFLRLEDFRTDNGPDLNVYLSAAPPDAAARDFDDDFVDLGDLKGNVGSQNYEIPVGLDLDHYSTVAIWCVRFGVVFGAAELITG
;
A
#
# COMPACT_ATOMS: atom_id res chain seq x y z
N MET A 1 14.06 14.54 -1.80
CA MET A 1 13.15 13.41 -1.55
C MET A 1 14.01 12.16 -1.48
N ILE A 2 13.97 11.46 -0.35
CA ILE A 2 14.67 10.21 -0.08
C ILE A 2 13.64 9.10 0.06
N VAL A 3 14.04 7.87 -0.26
CA VAL A 3 13.25 6.67 0.06
C VAL A 3 13.57 6.31 1.50
N GLU A 4 12.55 6.25 2.36
CA GLU A 4 12.67 5.93 3.79
C GLU A 4 12.34 4.47 4.09
N ALA A 5 11.43 3.87 3.32
CA ALA A 5 11.09 2.46 3.37
C ALA A 5 10.61 1.98 1.99
N ALA A 6 10.79 0.71 1.68
CA ALA A 6 10.30 0.15 0.41
C ALA A 6 9.98 -1.34 0.50
N GLY A 7 9.15 -1.81 -0.44
CA GLY A 7 8.71 -3.18 -0.57
C GLY A 7 8.32 -3.52 -2.00
N SER A 8 8.41 -4.80 -2.37
CA SER A 8 7.86 -5.31 -3.63
C SER A 8 6.47 -5.89 -3.39
N PHE A 9 5.57 -5.71 -4.35
CA PHE A 9 4.26 -6.35 -4.29
C PHE A 9 4.38 -7.86 -4.46
N ILE A 10 3.58 -8.57 -3.67
CA ILE A 10 3.26 -9.98 -3.86
C ILE A 10 1.81 -10.12 -4.29
N ASP A 11 1.56 -11.11 -5.15
CA ASP A 11 0.23 -11.51 -5.55
C ASP A 11 -0.58 -11.99 -4.34
N ARG A 12 -1.85 -11.59 -4.27
CA ARG A 12 -2.81 -12.13 -3.31
C ARG A 12 -3.99 -12.72 -4.07
N SER A 13 -5.16 -12.07 -4.07
CA SER A 13 -6.31 -12.55 -4.84
C SER A 13 -6.20 -12.27 -6.34
N HIS A 14 -5.30 -11.37 -6.75
CA HIS A 14 -5.02 -11.04 -8.14
C HIS A 14 -3.52 -10.86 -8.39
N PRO A 15 -3.03 -11.01 -9.64
CA PRO A 15 -1.68 -10.65 -10.01
C PRO A 15 -1.43 -9.16 -9.70
N THR A 16 -0.35 -8.87 -8.99
CA THR A 16 0.05 -7.52 -8.62
C THR A 16 1.57 -7.40 -8.62
N GLU A 17 2.10 -6.46 -9.40
CA GLU A 17 3.54 -6.23 -9.58
C GLU A 17 3.92 -4.77 -9.34
N GLY A 18 5.23 -4.53 -9.25
CA GLY A 18 5.81 -3.22 -8.96
C GLY A 18 6.33 -3.12 -7.51
N SER A 19 6.57 -1.89 -7.06
CA SER A 19 7.05 -1.61 -5.71
C SER A 19 6.24 -0.53 -5.01
N ALA A 20 6.23 -0.58 -3.68
CA ALA A 20 5.78 0.46 -2.79
C ALA A 20 7.01 1.15 -2.17
N GLN A 21 7.03 2.48 -2.16
CA GLN A 21 8.12 3.28 -1.61
C GLN A 21 7.55 4.41 -0.76
N VAL A 22 8.05 4.56 0.46
CA VAL A 22 7.77 5.72 1.29
C VAL A 22 8.81 6.79 0.98
N LEU A 23 8.33 7.95 0.55
CA LEU A 23 9.13 9.09 0.15
C LEU A 23 8.99 10.19 1.18
N GLY A 24 10.12 10.70 1.67
CA GLY A 24 10.17 11.84 2.59
C GLY A 24 11.20 12.87 2.17
N ASP A 25 11.15 14.04 2.79
CA ASP A 25 12.12 15.13 2.60
C ASP A 25 12.70 15.67 3.92
N GLY A 26 12.42 14.99 5.04
CA GLY A 26 12.83 15.40 6.38
C GLY A 26 11.93 16.45 7.04
N SER A 27 10.87 16.93 6.37
CA SER A 27 9.87 17.84 6.97
C SER A 27 8.86 17.14 7.88
N GLY A 28 8.81 15.80 7.83
CA GLY A 28 7.79 14.97 8.49
C GLY A 28 6.60 14.63 7.59
N GLN A 29 6.40 15.35 6.49
CA GLN A 29 5.46 14.92 5.44
C GLN A 29 6.07 13.78 4.63
N ARG A 30 5.28 12.73 4.41
CA ARG A 30 5.67 11.57 3.60
C ARG A 30 4.62 11.26 2.55
N PHE A 31 5.03 10.56 1.50
CA PHE A 31 4.16 10.07 0.45
C PHE A 31 4.42 8.59 0.22
N LEU A 32 3.36 7.81 0.06
CA LEU A 32 3.46 6.47 -0.48
C LEU A 32 3.48 6.58 -2.01
N ARG A 33 4.53 6.07 -2.65
CA ARG A 33 4.63 5.91 -4.10
C ARG A 33 4.47 4.44 -4.46
N LEU A 34 3.54 4.17 -5.36
CA LEU A 34 3.54 2.91 -6.11
C LEU A 34 4.33 3.15 -7.39
N GLU A 35 5.35 2.33 -7.66
CA GLU A 35 6.27 2.46 -8.78
C GLU A 35 6.23 1.23 -9.67
N ASP A 36 6.18 1.45 -10.99
CA ASP A 36 6.00 0.41 -12.01
C ASP A 36 4.83 -0.54 -11.67
N PHE A 37 3.79 0.05 -11.05
CA PHE A 37 2.68 -0.70 -10.49
C PHE A 37 1.75 -1.24 -11.56
N ARG A 38 1.30 -2.48 -11.39
CA ARG A 38 0.23 -3.07 -12.20
C ARG A 38 -0.56 -4.09 -11.40
N THR A 39 -1.88 -4.07 -11.56
CA THR A 39 -2.80 -5.09 -11.04
C THR A 39 -4.03 -5.22 -11.96
N ASP A 40 -4.88 -6.22 -11.69
CA ASP A 40 -6.17 -6.37 -12.36
C ASP A 40 -7.13 -5.22 -12.03
N ASN A 41 -8.08 -4.94 -12.93
CA ASN A 41 -9.13 -3.97 -12.62
C ASN A 41 -10.11 -4.53 -11.58
N GLY A 42 -10.41 -3.73 -10.56
CA GLY A 42 -11.44 -3.99 -9.57
C GLY A 42 -12.52 -2.91 -9.58
N PRO A 43 -13.72 -3.19 -9.05
CA PRO A 43 -14.83 -2.24 -9.06
C PRO A 43 -14.70 -1.10 -8.04
N ASP A 44 -13.88 -1.28 -7.01
CA ASP A 44 -13.74 -0.36 -5.87
C ASP A 44 -12.43 -0.70 -5.13
N LEU A 45 -11.31 -0.17 -5.62
CA LEU A 45 -9.96 -0.48 -5.11
C LEU A 45 -9.40 0.73 -4.37
N ASN A 46 -8.89 0.52 -3.16
CA ASN A 46 -8.25 1.53 -2.32
C ASN A 46 -6.83 1.12 -1.95
N VAL A 47 -6.01 2.09 -1.56
CA VAL A 47 -4.64 1.87 -1.09
C VAL A 47 -4.61 2.00 0.43
N TYR A 48 -4.39 0.88 1.11
CA TYR A 48 -4.33 0.81 2.57
C TYR A 48 -2.88 0.74 3.05
N LEU A 49 -2.60 1.34 4.20
CA LEU A 49 -1.48 0.99 5.07
C LEU A 49 -2.04 0.17 6.24
N SER A 50 -1.65 -1.08 6.35
CA SER A 50 -2.21 -2.06 7.29
C SER A 50 -1.16 -2.55 8.27
N ALA A 51 -1.59 -2.89 9.48
CA ALA A 51 -0.77 -3.57 10.47
C ALA A 51 -0.67 -5.09 10.25
N ALA A 52 -1.46 -5.64 9.32
CA ALA A 52 -1.42 -7.06 8.99
C ALA A 52 -0.14 -7.40 8.18
N PRO A 53 0.48 -8.58 8.41
CA PRO A 53 1.53 -9.10 7.54
C PRO A 53 1.08 -9.24 6.08
N PRO A 54 1.99 -9.14 5.10
CA PRO A 54 1.65 -9.15 3.66
C PRO A 54 0.97 -10.45 3.21
N ASP A 55 1.15 -11.56 3.92
CA ASP A 55 0.56 -12.88 3.65
C ASP A 55 -0.64 -13.24 4.55
N ALA A 56 -1.07 -12.34 5.44
CA ALA A 56 -2.19 -12.54 6.38
C ALA A 56 -3.53 -12.82 5.69
N ALA A 57 -4.56 -13.28 6.41
CA ALA A 57 -5.87 -13.51 5.80
C ALA A 57 -6.50 -12.17 5.37
N ALA A 58 -7.33 -12.17 4.32
CA ALA A 58 -7.89 -10.93 3.76
C ALA A 58 -8.61 -10.07 4.83
N ARG A 59 -9.37 -10.70 5.73
CA ARG A 59 -10.06 -10.00 6.82
C ARG A 59 -9.12 -9.22 7.76
N ASP A 60 -7.87 -9.68 7.92
CA ASP A 60 -6.92 -9.04 8.84
C ASP A 60 -6.46 -7.67 8.32
N PHE A 61 -6.56 -7.41 7.01
CA PHE A 61 -6.20 -6.13 6.39
C PHE A 61 -7.18 -5.00 6.71
N ASP A 62 -8.42 -5.33 7.09
CA ASP A 62 -9.50 -4.39 7.41
C ASP A 62 -9.73 -4.28 8.94
N ASP A 63 -8.88 -4.93 9.75
CA ASP A 63 -8.97 -4.88 11.21
C ASP A 63 -8.28 -3.64 11.81
N ASP A 64 -7.07 -3.31 11.33
CA ASP A 64 -6.28 -2.15 11.76
C ASP A 64 -5.46 -1.57 10.58
N PHE A 65 -5.93 -0.45 10.04
CA PHE A 65 -5.40 0.14 8.82
C PHE A 65 -5.70 1.64 8.71
N VAL A 66 -4.99 2.28 7.77
CA VAL A 66 -5.24 3.63 7.29
C VAL A 66 -5.54 3.58 5.79
N ASP A 67 -6.71 4.08 5.41
CA ASP A 67 -7.09 4.25 4.01
C ASP A 67 -6.48 5.54 3.45
N LEU A 68 -5.62 5.42 2.42
CA LEU A 68 -5.02 6.54 1.71
C LEU A 68 -5.87 7.01 0.51
N GLY A 69 -6.98 6.34 0.25
CA GLY A 69 -7.98 6.65 -0.77
C GLY A 69 -7.94 5.71 -1.99
N ASP A 70 -8.79 6.04 -2.95
CA ASP A 70 -9.01 5.27 -4.17
C ASP A 70 -7.72 5.06 -4.97
N LEU A 71 -7.56 3.84 -5.51
CA LEU A 71 -6.52 3.50 -6.47
C LEU A 71 -6.74 4.33 -7.74
N LYS A 72 -5.81 5.24 -8.05
CA LYS A 72 -5.96 6.20 -9.15
C LYS A 72 -5.90 5.52 -10.53
N GLY A 73 -5.19 4.40 -10.63
CA GLY A 73 -5.11 3.58 -11.82
C GLY A 73 -4.55 2.19 -11.52
N ASN A 74 -4.96 1.20 -12.30
CA ASN A 74 -4.49 -0.18 -12.17
C ASN A 74 -3.14 -0.42 -12.88
N VAL A 75 -2.60 0.57 -13.59
CA VAL A 75 -1.28 0.54 -14.24
C VAL A 75 -0.61 1.90 -14.10
N GLY A 76 0.68 1.90 -13.77
CA GLY A 76 1.55 3.07 -13.74
C GLY A 76 1.79 3.61 -12.33
N SER A 77 2.74 4.55 -12.25
CA SER A 77 3.17 5.12 -10.98
C SER A 77 2.17 6.13 -10.41
N GLN A 78 2.02 6.14 -9.10
CA GLN A 78 1.03 6.95 -8.40
C GLN A 78 1.48 7.24 -6.97
N ASN A 79 1.11 8.41 -6.45
CA ASN A 79 1.49 8.88 -5.13
C ASN A 79 0.27 9.16 -4.26
N TYR A 80 0.39 8.86 -2.96
CA TYR A 80 -0.62 9.05 -1.93
C TYR A 80 0.01 9.78 -0.75
N GLU A 81 -0.71 10.75 -0.18
CA GLU A 81 -0.26 11.44 1.02
C GLU A 81 -0.39 10.51 2.23
N ILE A 82 0.69 10.37 3.00
CA ILE A 82 0.66 9.67 4.28
C ILE A 82 0.34 10.71 5.36
N PRO A 83 -0.63 10.47 6.26
CA PRO A 83 -0.88 11.33 7.40
C PRO A 83 0.40 11.61 8.21
N VAL A 84 0.61 12.88 8.56
CA VAL A 84 1.77 13.30 9.35
C VAL A 84 1.75 12.59 10.70
N GLY A 85 2.89 12.01 11.09
CA GLY A 85 3.04 11.30 12.36
C GLY A 85 2.50 9.87 12.38
N LEU A 86 2.07 9.32 11.23
CA LEU A 86 1.68 7.90 11.15
C LEU A 86 2.87 6.99 11.52
N ASP A 87 2.61 5.97 12.34
CA ASP A 87 3.65 4.99 12.71
C ASP A 87 3.82 3.94 11.61
N LEU A 88 4.91 4.01 10.84
CA LEU A 88 5.18 3.05 9.77
C LEU A 88 5.83 1.75 10.26
N ASP A 89 6.24 1.69 11.54
CA ASP A 89 6.66 0.43 12.14
C ASP A 89 5.42 -0.43 12.48
N HIS A 90 4.30 0.22 12.82
CA HIS A 90 3.01 -0.43 13.03
C HIS A 90 2.25 -0.68 11.72
N TYR A 91 2.07 0.33 10.88
CA TYR A 91 1.39 0.21 9.57
C TYR A 91 2.40 -0.07 8.46
N SER A 92 3.07 -1.21 8.55
CA SER A 92 4.21 -1.58 7.70
C SER A 92 3.83 -2.27 6.39
N THR A 93 2.54 -2.51 6.11
CA THR A 93 2.13 -3.20 4.87
C THR A 93 1.23 -2.34 4.01
N VAL A 94 1.60 -2.14 2.75
CA VAL A 94 0.72 -1.57 1.72
C VAL A 94 -0.19 -2.67 1.19
N ALA A 95 -1.50 -2.43 1.13
CA ALA A 95 -2.46 -3.36 0.56
C ALA A 95 -3.33 -2.68 -0.49
N ILE A 96 -3.52 -3.35 -1.62
CA ILE A 96 -4.50 -2.97 -2.64
C ILE A 96 -5.81 -3.65 -2.28
N TRP A 97 -6.70 -2.94 -1.60
CA TRP A 97 -7.91 -3.50 -1.00
C TRP A 97 -9.13 -3.27 -1.88
N CYS A 98 -9.91 -4.32 -2.14
CA CYS A 98 -11.20 -4.17 -2.79
C CYS A 98 -12.32 -4.04 -1.76
N VAL A 99 -12.74 -2.82 -1.48
CA VAL A 99 -13.77 -2.47 -0.48
C VAL A 99 -15.06 -3.23 -0.75
N ARG A 100 -15.49 -3.31 -2.01
CA ARG A 100 -16.72 -3.98 -2.42
C ARG A 100 -16.75 -5.47 -2.09
N PHE A 101 -15.62 -6.16 -2.19
CA PHE A 101 -15.55 -7.62 -2.08
C PHE A 101 -14.84 -8.13 -0.83
N GLY A 102 -14.19 -7.25 -0.06
CA GLY A 102 -13.47 -7.64 1.15
C GLY A 102 -12.25 -8.53 0.86
N VAL A 103 -11.52 -8.23 -0.23
CA VAL A 103 -10.34 -9.00 -0.65
C VAL A 103 -9.15 -8.09 -0.91
N VAL A 104 -7.96 -8.62 -0.67
CA VAL A 104 -6.69 -7.95 -0.98
C VAL A 104 -6.16 -8.46 -2.32
N PHE A 105 -5.96 -7.56 -3.28
CA PHE A 105 -5.45 -7.89 -4.62
C PHE A 105 -3.96 -8.21 -4.57
N GLY A 106 -3.19 -7.36 -3.91
CA GLY A 106 -1.76 -7.53 -3.68
C GLY A 106 -1.32 -6.77 -2.44
N ALA A 107 -0.19 -7.17 -1.86
CA ALA A 107 0.38 -6.53 -0.67
C ALA A 107 1.89 -6.33 -0.82
N ALA A 108 2.44 -5.32 -0.17
CA ALA A 108 3.88 -5.05 -0.13
C ALA A 108 4.29 -4.62 1.29
N GLU A 109 5.20 -5.38 1.90
CA GLU A 109 5.79 -5.03 3.20
C GLU A 109 6.86 -3.95 3.02
N LEU A 110 6.74 -2.87 3.78
CA LEU A 110 7.65 -1.73 3.80
C LEU A 110 8.78 -2.03 4.79
N ILE A 111 9.99 -2.18 4.25
CA ILE A 111 11.19 -2.40 5.05
C ILE A 111 12.00 -1.10 5.06
N THR A 112 12.30 -0.59 6.26
CA THR A 112 13.20 0.55 6.46
C THR A 112 14.64 0.12 6.20
N GLY A 113 15.37 0.90 5.40
CA GLY A 113 16.79 0.67 5.07
C GLY A 113 17.75 1.54 5.86
#